data_AF-A0A6A3Q837-F1
#
_entry.id   AF-A0A6A3Q837-F1
#
_cell.length_a   1.000
_cell.length_b   1.000
_cell.length_c   1.000
_cell.angle_alpha   90.00
_cell.angle_beta   90.00
_cell.angle_gamma   90.00
#
_symmetry.space_group_name_H-M   'P 1'
#
loop_
_entity.id
_entity.type
_entity.pdbx_description
1 polymer ?
#
loop_
_entity_poly.entity_id
_entity_poly.type
_entity_poly.pdbx_seq_one_letter_code
_entity_poly.pdbx_strand_id
1 'polypeptide(L)' 'MTKRQGSSNYTISEMKCLLALVQRYLPASKTDWDLVAAAYNTRKEPRWKTRNAVSLTR' A
#
# COMPACT_ATOMS: atom_id res chain seq x y z
N MET A 1 9.30 -18.44 -21.85
CA MET A 1 8.55 -18.04 -20.65
C MET A 1 8.82 -16.57 -20.39
N THR A 2 7.84 -15.71 -20.61
CA THR A 2 7.94 -14.25 -20.58
C THR A 2 8.25 -13.76 -19.17
N LYS A 3 9.32 -12.96 -19.04
CA LYS A 3 9.77 -12.31 -17.81
C LYS A 3 8.64 -11.48 -17.20
N ARG A 4 7.99 -11.97 -16.14
CA ARG A 4 7.15 -11.13 -15.26
C ARG A 4 8.07 -10.34 -14.34
N GLN A 5 8.76 -9.34 -14.88
CA GLN A 5 9.40 -8.28 -14.10
C GLN A 5 8.34 -7.27 -13.61
N GLY A 6 7.33 -7.78 -12.91
CA GLY A 6 6.32 -6.99 -12.23
C GLY A 6 6.46 -7.25 -10.74
N SER A 7 6.85 -6.22 -10.00
CA SER A 7 6.91 -6.14 -8.54
C SER A 7 5.79 -6.94 -7.84
N SER A 8 5.99 -8.23 -7.57
CA SER A 8 5.03 -9.07 -6.84
C SER A 8 5.23 -8.90 -5.33
N ASN A 9 5.39 -7.66 -4.87
CA ASN A 9 5.67 -7.36 -3.46
C ASN A 9 4.39 -7.20 -2.63
N TYR A 10 3.20 -7.26 -3.22
CA TYR A 10 1.93 -7.10 -2.52
C TYR A 10 1.19 -8.43 -2.50
N THR A 11 0.89 -8.95 -1.30
CA THR A 11 -0.02 -10.09 -1.16
C THR A 11 -1.46 -9.66 -1.39
N ILE A 12 -2.37 -10.60 -1.69
CA ILE A 12 -3.81 -10.28 -1.87
C ILE A 12 -4.37 -9.61 -0.61
N SER A 13 -3.95 -10.05 0.58
CA SER A 13 -4.33 -9.42 1.85
C SER A 13 -3.79 -7.99 1.97
N GLU A 14 -2.55 -7.76 1.55
CA GLU A 14 -1.91 -6.44 1.50
C GLU A 14 -2.70 -5.49 0.59
N MET A 15 -3.07 -5.96 -0.61
CA MET A 15 -3.87 -5.20 -1.58
C MET A 15 -5.28 -4.89 -1.05
N LYS A 16 -5.96 -5.86 -0.44
CA LYS A 16 -7.31 -5.64 0.15
C LYS A 16 -7.25 -4.61 1.28
N CYS A 17 -6.21 -4.66 2.12
CA CYS A 17 -6.02 -3.70 3.21
C CYS A 17 -5.74 -2.30 2.65
N LEU A 18 -4.84 -2.17 1.67
CA LEU A 18 -4.56 -0.90 1.00
C LEU A 18 -5.79 -0.34 0.30
N LEU A 19 -6.55 -1.16 -0.41
CA LEU A 19 -7.77 -0.73 -1.10
C LEU A 19 -8.81 -0.21 -0.10
N ALA A 20 -9.01 -0.91 1.03
CA ALA A 20 -9.92 -0.46 2.08
C ALA A 20 -9.48 0.88 2.70
N LEU A 21 -8.17 1.10 2.85
CA LEU A 21 -7.63 2.36 3.34
C LEU A 21 -7.80 3.48 2.29
N VAL A 22 -7.45 3.24 1.03
CA VAL A 22 -7.62 4.22 -0.06
C VAL A 22 -9.09 4.60 -0.23
N GLN A 23 -10.01 3.64 -0.18
CA GLN A 23 -11.45 3.92 -0.25
C GLN A 23 -11.95 4.70 0.97
N ARG A 24 -11.36 4.50 2.15
CA ARG A 24 -11.75 5.20 3.38
C ARG A 24 -11.21 6.61 3.47
N TYR A 25 -9.97 6.83 3.03
CA TYR A 25 -9.29 8.11 3.12
C TYR A 25 -9.40 8.95 1.84
N LEU A 26 -9.81 8.35 0.71
CA LEU A 26 -9.91 8.99 -0.62
C LEU A 26 -8.73 9.95 -0.90
N PRO A 27 -7.49 9.44 -0.83
CA PRO A 27 -6.32 10.30 -0.81
C PRO A 27 -6.17 11.07 -2.13
N ALA A 28 -6.40 12.38 -2.06
CA ALA A 28 -6.25 13.30 -3.19
C ALA A 28 -4.90 14.03 -3.17
N SER A 29 -4.29 14.13 -1.99
CA SER A 29 -3.01 14.82 -1.78
C SER A 29 -1.94 13.88 -1.22
N LYS A 30 -0.67 14.26 -1.38
CA LYS A 30 0.48 13.52 -0.84
C LYS A 30 0.37 13.28 0.68
N THR A 31 -0.19 14.23 1.42
CA THR A 31 -0.44 14.12 2.87
C THR A 31 -1.43 13.00 3.20
N ASP A 32 -2.48 12.84 2.39
CA ASP A 32 -3.46 11.76 2.58
C ASP A 32 -2.84 10.39 2.31
N TRP A 33 -1.94 10.30 1.33
CA TRP A 33 -1.16 9.08 1.08
C TRP A 33 -0.19 8.75 2.22
N ASP A 34 0.30 9.74 2.94
CA ASP A 34 1.10 9.53 4.15
C ASP A 34 0.25 8.95 5.28
N LEU A 35 -0.98 9.46 5.44
CA LEU A 35 -1.96 8.89 6.38
C LEU A 35 -2.33 7.45 6.02
N VAL A 36 -2.55 7.15 4.74
CA VAL A 36 -2.81 5.78 4.26
C VAL A 36 -1.60 4.88 4.52
N ALA A 37 -0.38 5.36 4.28
CA ALA A 37 0.85 4.63 4.55
C ALA A 37 1.06 4.36 6.05
N ALA A 38 0.79 5.35 6.91
CA ALA A 38 0.85 5.19 8.36
C ALA A 38 -0.22 4.22 8.89
N ALA A 39 -1.46 4.34 8.41
CA ALA A 39 -2.55 3.42 8.75
C ALA A 39 -2.28 1.99 8.25
N TYR A 40 -1.65 1.87 7.09
CA TYR A 40 -1.18 0.60 6.58
C TYR A 40 -0.06 0.03 7.47
N ASN A 41 0.96 0.82 7.80
CA ASN A 41 2.11 0.38 8.60
C ASN A 41 1.76 0.02 10.05
N THR A 42 0.68 0.57 10.60
CA THR A 42 0.15 0.22 11.93
C THR A 42 -0.68 -1.06 11.92
N ARG A 43 -1.39 -1.34 10.81
CA ARG A 43 -2.17 -2.57 10.62
C ARG A 43 -1.39 -3.70 9.95
N LYS A 44 -0.19 -3.44 9.46
CA LYS A 44 0.58 -4.42 8.69
C LYS A 44 0.91 -5.62 9.57
N GLU A 45 0.87 -6.81 8.99
CA GLU A 45 1.44 -7.97 9.65
C GLU A 45 2.97 -7.86 9.71
N PRO A 46 3.65 -8.48 10.68
CA PRO A 46 5.11 -8.42 10.81
C PRO A 46 5.87 -8.81 9.53
N ARG A 47 5.26 -9.71 8.74
CA ARG A 47 5.75 -10.20 7.46
C ARG A 47 5.59 -9.21 6.29
N TRP A 48 4.82 -8.14 6.44
CA TRP A 48 4.59 -7.15 5.39
C TRP A 48 5.64 -6.05 5.43
N LYS A 49 6.11 -5.65 4.25
CA LYS A 49 7.08 -4.56 4.11
C LYS A 49 6.42 -3.25 4.51
N THR A 50 7.17 -2.39 5.20
CA THR A 50 6.76 -1.00 5.42
C THR A 50 6.63 -0.28 4.09
N ARG A 51 5.56 0.50 3.93
CA ARG A 51 5.30 1.29 2.73
C ARG A 51 5.27 2.76 3.08
N ASN A 52 5.78 3.56 2.16
CA ASN A 52 5.78 5.01 2.26
C ASN A 52 4.80 5.56 1.21
N ALA A 53 4.26 6.75 1.43
CA ALA A 53 3.34 7.42 0.49
C ALA A 53 3.86 7.38 -0.96
N VAL A 54 5.14 7.68 -1.16
CA VAL A 54 5.81 7.70 -2.46
C VAL A 54 5.80 6.34 -3.18
N SER A 55 5.79 5.23 -2.43
CA SER A 55 5.72 3.88 -3.00
C SER A 55 4.29 3.45 -3.35
N LEU A 56 3.28 4.12 -2.80
CA LEU A 56 1.86 3.85 -3.05
C LEU A 56 1.28 4.75 -4.16
N THR A 57 1.86 5.94 -4.37
CA THR A 57 1.42 6.89 -5.42
C THR A 57 2.05 6.65 -6.79
N ARG A 58 2.90 5.63 -6.97
CA ARG A 58 3.72 5.46 -8.19
C ARG A 58 3.11 4.48 -9.18
#